data_AF-A0A536HL42-F1
#
_entry.id   AF-A0A536HL42-F1
#
_cell.length_a   1.000
_cell.length_b   1.000
_cell.length_c   1.000
_cell.angle_alpha   90.00
_cell.angle_beta   90.00
_cell.angle_gamma   90.00
#
_symmetry.space_group_name_H-M   'P 1'
#
loop_
_entity.id
_entity.type
_entity.pdbx_description
1 polymer ?
#
loop_
_entity_poly.entity_id
_entity_poly.type
_entity_poly.pdbx_seq_one_letter_code
_entity_poly.pdbx_strand_id
1 'polypeptide(L)'
;MVVELVASDGTLQSGVASDAATVVNTAPTVAVSLTTTTPTSKSVLIATVVGQDLDSDGLTYVYTWRLNGVVMRTVTTTSTTDRYDLSVRGNGDKGDIVSVMVTATDGSLTSPSASISAMVRSH
;
A
#
# COMPACT_ATOMS: atom_id res chain seq x y z
N MET A 1 -14.19 1.18 -38.94
CA MET A 1 -14.49 2.46 -39.61
C MET A 1 -13.20 3.27 -39.57
N VAL A 2 -12.56 3.41 -40.73
CA VAL A 2 -11.22 4.02 -40.86
C VAL A 2 -11.43 5.32 -41.62
N VAL A 3 -10.91 6.43 -41.10
CA VAL A 3 -10.92 7.72 -41.81
C VAL A 3 -9.57 7.86 -42.47
N GLU A 4 -9.56 7.83 -43.80
CA GLU A 4 -8.39 8.05 -44.63
C GLU A 4 -8.37 9.52 -45.05
N LEU A 5 -7.34 10.27 -44.66
CA LEU A 5 -7.08 11.63 -45.15
C LEU A 5 -5.81 11.57 -46.01
N VAL A 6 -5.96 11.68 -47.32
CA VAL A 6 -4.84 11.80 -48.25
C VAL A 6 -4.55 13.29 -48.45
N ALA A 7 -3.43 13.76 -47.93
CA ALA A 7 -2.77 14.99 -48.37
C ALA A 7 -1.35 14.59 -48.80
N SER A 8 -1.02 14.83 -50.07
CA SER A 8 0.24 14.47 -50.70
C SER A 8 0.90 15.73 -51.24
N ASP A 9 1.87 16.29 -50.52
CA ASP A 9 2.91 17.16 -51.06
C ASP A 9 4.22 16.37 -51.15
N GLY A 10 4.64 16.10 -52.38
CA GLY A 10 5.79 15.24 -52.66
C GLY A 10 7.09 15.70 -51.98
N THR A 11 7.94 14.72 -51.73
CA THR A 11 9.34 14.82 -51.27
C THR A 11 9.56 14.98 -49.77
N LEU A 12 9.35 13.89 -49.05
CA LEU A 12 10.30 13.33 -48.06
C LEU A 12 9.75 11.97 -47.68
N GLN A 13 10.55 10.92 -47.85
CA GLN A 13 10.26 9.62 -47.28
C GLN A 13 10.41 9.77 -45.77
N SER A 14 9.36 10.23 -45.10
CA SER A 14 9.24 10.17 -43.66
C SER A 14 9.18 8.68 -43.33
N GLY A 15 10.33 8.12 -42.95
CA GLY A 15 10.36 6.83 -42.28
C GLY A 15 9.30 6.88 -41.20
N VAL A 16 8.41 5.89 -41.19
CA VAL A 16 7.41 5.71 -40.15
C VAL A 16 8.14 5.78 -38.82
N ALA A 17 8.10 6.94 -38.18
CA ALA A 17 8.46 7.07 -36.79
C ALA A 17 7.33 6.36 -36.05
N SER A 18 7.52 5.06 -35.80
CA SER A 18 6.77 4.39 -34.76
C SER A 18 7.22 5.05 -33.47
N ASP A 19 6.47 6.07 -33.04
CA ASP A 19 6.62 6.66 -31.73
C ASP A 19 6.20 5.58 -30.75
N ALA A 20 7.16 4.77 -30.34
CA ALA A 20 6.97 3.77 -29.30
C ALA A 20 6.82 4.58 -28.00
N ALA A 21 5.58 4.95 -27.68
CA ALA A 21 5.26 5.48 -26.37
C ALA A 21 5.63 4.42 -25.33
N THR A 22 6.80 4.56 -24.70
CA THR A 22 7.14 3.74 -23.54
C THR A 22 6.21 4.15 -22.42
N VAL A 23 5.22 3.30 -22.11
CA VAL A 23 4.41 3.47 -20.90
C VAL A 23 5.34 3.20 -19.72
N VAL A 24 5.65 4.26 -18.96
CA VAL A 24 6.50 4.17 -17.77
C VAL A 24 5.61 3.86 -16.58
N ASN A 25 5.90 2.75 -15.87
CA ASN A 25 5.19 2.34 -14.66
C ASN A 25 5.39 3.36 -13.52
N THR A 26 4.34 3.62 -12.75
CA THR A 26 4.33 4.51 -11.59
C THR A 26 4.21 3.70 -10.30
N ALA A 27 4.97 4.05 -9.26
CA ALA A 27 4.86 3.35 -7.98
C ALA A 27 3.50 3.65 -7.31
N PRO A 28 2.91 2.68 -6.59
CA PRO A 28 1.65 2.91 -5.91
C PRO A 28 1.80 3.83 -4.68
N THR A 29 0.67 4.31 -4.17
CA THR A 29 0.58 5.02 -2.89
C THR A 29 -0.26 4.22 -1.89
N VAL A 30 0.00 4.40 -0.59
CA VAL A 30 -0.77 3.73 0.47
C VAL A 30 -0.93 4.65 1.69
N ALA A 31 -2.12 4.63 2.28
CA ALA A 31 -2.41 5.21 3.59
C ALA A 31 -2.96 4.11 4.52
N VAL A 32 -2.77 4.26 5.83
CA VAL A 32 -3.21 3.30 6.84
C VAL A 32 -3.91 3.99 8.01
N SER A 33 -4.97 3.36 8.53
CA SER A 33 -5.66 3.76 9.75
C SER A 33 -5.83 2.58 10.70
N LEU A 34 -6.12 2.86 11.97
CA LEU A 34 -6.47 1.87 13.00
C LEU A 34 -7.88 2.11 13.49
N THR A 35 -8.56 1.03 13.92
CA THR A 35 -9.88 1.12 14.58
C THR A 35 -9.89 2.01 15.80
N THR A 36 -8.78 2.09 16.53
CA THR A 36 -8.58 3.01 17.66
C THR A 36 -7.09 3.25 17.89
N THR A 37 -6.75 4.43 18.37
CA THR A 37 -5.39 4.78 18.81
C THR A 37 -5.20 4.63 20.32
N THR A 38 -6.26 4.26 21.06
CA THR A 38 -6.25 4.08 22.52
C THR A 38 -6.89 2.74 22.93
N PRO A 39 -6.37 1.59 22.45
CA PRO A 39 -6.88 0.28 22.81
C PRO A 39 -6.64 -0.05 24.28
N THR A 40 -7.35 -1.06 24.79
CA THR A 40 -7.00 -1.75 26.05
C THR A 40 -6.25 -3.04 25.75
N SER A 41 -5.66 -3.68 26.77
CA SER A 41 -4.94 -4.96 26.62
C SER A 41 -5.81 -6.17 26.22
N LYS A 42 -7.11 -5.96 25.96
CA LYS A 42 -8.03 -6.98 25.42
C LYS A 42 -8.61 -6.60 24.07
N SER A 43 -8.15 -5.50 23.48
CA SER A 43 -8.67 -5.01 22.22
C SER A 43 -8.07 -5.77 21.03
N VAL A 44 -8.83 -5.85 19.94
CA VAL A 44 -8.29 -6.24 18.64
C VAL A 44 -8.14 -4.97 17.82
N LEU A 45 -6.90 -4.63 17.50
CA LEU A 45 -6.60 -3.56 16.55
C LEU A 45 -6.80 -4.09 15.13
N ILE A 46 -7.50 -3.33 14.30
CA ILE A 46 -7.63 -3.63 12.88
C ILE A 46 -6.99 -2.47 12.12
N ALA A 47 -5.99 -2.80 11.31
CA ALA A 47 -5.39 -1.87 10.35
C ALA A 47 -6.19 -1.94 9.06
N THR A 48 -6.59 -0.79 8.53
CA THR A 48 -7.27 -0.66 7.24
C THR A 48 -6.43 0.22 6.34
N VAL A 49 -6.23 -0.21 5.09
CA VAL A 49 -5.43 0.52 4.10
C VAL A 49 -6.29 1.04 2.97
N VAL A 50 -5.85 2.17 2.42
CA VAL A 50 -6.30 2.69 1.12
C VAL A 50 -5.07 2.78 0.24
N GLY A 51 -5.00 1.89 -0.75
CA GLY A 51 -3.96 1.89 -1.77
C GLY A 51 -4.49 2.44 -3.10
N GLN A 52 -3.65 3.15 -3.85
CA GLN A 52 -3.97 3.65 -5.20
C GLN A 52 -2.80 3.40 -6.13
N ASP A 53 -3.11 3.01 -7.35
CA ASP A 53 -2.18 2.81 -8.45
C ASP A 53 -2.68 3.60 -9.68
N LEU A 54 -1.79 4.33 -10.36
CA LEU A 54 -2.17 5.19 -11.49
C LEU A 54 -2.24 4.44 -12.81
N ASP A 55 -1.59 3.27 -12.89
CA ASP A 55 -1.54 2.40 -14.06
C ASP A 55 -2.61 1.30 -14.00
N SER A 56 -3.42 1.31 -12.93
CA SER A 56 -4.50 0.35 -12.64
C SER A 56 -4.01 -1.08 -12.39
N ASP A 57 -2.78 -1.22 -11.91
CA ASP A 57 -2.21 -2.50 -11.53
C ASP A 57 -2.75 -3.00 -10.18
N GLY A 58 -2.71 -4.32 -10.00
CA GLY A 58 -3.19 -4.98 -8.78
C GLY A 58 -2.23 -4.78 -7.61
N LEU A 59 -2.77 -4.41 -6.43
CA LEU A 59 -1.96 -4.13 -5.25
C LEU A 59 -1.82 -5.32 -4.28
N THR A 60 -0.59 -5.58 -3.87
CA THR A 60 -0.25 -6.44 -2.73
C THR A 60 0.30 -5.59 -1.58
N TYR A 61 -0.18 -5.83 -0.36
CA TYR A 61 0.19 -5.10 0.84
C TYR A 61 1.09 -5.93 1.75
N VAL A 62 2.04 -5.28 2.42
CA VAL A 62 2.86 -5.88 3.48
C VAL A 62 2.62 -5.14 4.79
N TYR A 63 1.94 -5.80 5.73
CA TYR A 63 1.69 -5.28 7.08
C TYR A 63 2.80 -5.76 8.01
N THR A 64 3.49 -4.83 8.66
CA THR A 64 4.49 -5.14 9.70
C THR A 64 4.03 -4.55 11.02
N TRP A 65 3.55 -5.41 11.92
CA TRP A 65 3.14 -5.05 13.28
C TRP A 65 4.34 -5.09 14.22
N ARG A 66 4.43 -4.06 15.06
CA ARG A 66 5.51 -3.90 16.04
C ARG A 66 4.93 -3.58 17.41
N LEU A 67 5.58 -4.11 18.44
CA LEU A 67 5.35 -3.75 19.84
C LEU A 67 6.61 -3.08 20.36
N ASN A 68 6.48 -1.82 20.81
CA ASN A 68 7.60 -1.01 21.29
C ASN A 68 8.78 -0.97 20.30
N GLY A 69 8.47 -0.93 18.99
CA GLY A 69 9.46 -0.92 17.91
C GLY A 69 9.99 -2.30 17.49
N VAL A 70 9.73 -3.37 18.25
CA VAL A 70 10.13 -4.74 17.91
C VAL A 70 9.10 -5.36 16.98
N VAL A 71 9.54 -5.92 15.85
CA VAL A 71 8.66 -6.61 14.90
C VAL A 71 8.10 -7.87 15.54
N MET A 72 6.77 -7.94 15.64
CA MET A 72 6.05 -9.08 16.17
C MET A 72 5.48 -9.96 15.06
N ARG A 73 5.08 -9.34 13.94
CA ARG A 73 4.48 -10.05 12.81
C ARG A 73 4.63 -9.28 11.52
N THR A 74 4.90 -9.99 10.43
CA THR A 74 4.81 -9.47 9.07
C THR A 74 3.85 -10.35 8.25
N VAL A 75 2.93 -9.73 7.51
CA VAL A 75 1.93 -10.42 6.68
C VAL A 75 1.92 -9.78 5.30
N THR A 76 2.01 -10.59 4.25
CA THR A 76 1.84 -10.16 2.86
C THR A 76 0.49 -10.67 2.36
N THR A 77 -0.35 -9.78 1.81
CA THR A 77 -1.72 -10.11 1.41
C THR A 77 -2.28 -9.09 0.41
N THR A 78 -3.30 -9.47 -0.35
CA THR A 78 -4.11 -8.54 -1.16
C THR A 78 -5.29 -7.96 -0.36
N SER A 79 -5.53 -8.41 0.88
CA SER A 79 -6.55 -7.86 1.76
C SER A 79 -6.23 -6.41 2.16
N THR A 80 -7.25 -5.55 2.14
CA THR A 80 -7.16 -4.16 2.61
C THR A 80 -7.22 -4.02 4.13
N THR A 81 -7.29 -5.15 4.86
CA THR A 81 -7.25 -5.17 6.32
C THR A 81 -6.37 -6.28 6.89
N ASP A 82 -5.78 -6.03 8.05
CA ASP A 82 -5.12 -7.02 8.91
C ASP A 82 -5.34 -6.70 10.40
N ARG A 83 -5.21 -7.70 11.29
CA ARG A 83 -5.65 -7.59 12.69
C ARG A 83 -4.59 -8.00 13.73
N TYR A 84 -4.38 -7.18 14.75
CA TYR A 84 -3.47 -7.47 15.85
C TYR A 84 -4.24 -7.57 17.17
N ASP A 85 -4.26 -8.77 17.74
CA ASP A 85 -5.05 -9.11 18.92
C ASP A 85 -4.20 -8.93 20.20
N LEU A 86 -4.55 -7.94 21.03
CA LEU A 86 -3.84 -7.66 22.28
C LEU A 86 -4.22 -8.62 23.41
N SER A 87 -5.32 -9.38 23.27
CA SER A 87 -5.67 -10.39 24.27
C SER A 87 -4.72 -11.59 24.28
N VAL A 88 -3.93 -11.75 23.22
CA VAL A 88 -2.89 -12.78 23.12
C VAL A 88 -1.71 -12.41 24.02
N ARG A 89 -1.31 -13.35 24.88
CA ARG A 89 -0.17 -13.16 25.78
C ARG A 89 1.10 -12.78 25.01
N GLY A 90 1.71 -11.67 25.40
CA GLY A 90 2.94 -11.16 24.77
C GLY A 90 2.73 -10.19 23.61
N ASN A 91 1.48 -9.91 23.21
CA ASN A 91 1.18 -8.92 22.19
C ASN A 91 1.06 -7.48 22.72
N GLY A 92 1.14 -7.29 24.03
CA GLY A 92 1.24 -5.96 24.64
C GLY A 92 0.43 -5.82 25.91
N ASP A 93 0.94 -4.99 26.80
CA ASP A 93 0.34 -4.61 28.06
C ASP A 93 0.15 -3.08 28.13
N LYS A 94 -0.47 -2.62 29.22
CA LYS A 94 -0.65 -1.19 29.49
C LYS A 94 0.67 -0.44 29.33
N GLY A 95 0.63 0.66 28.59
CA GLY A 95 1.77 1.54 28.35
C GLY A 95 2.57 1.17 27.11
N ASP A 96 2.36 -0.01 26.54
CA ASP A 96 3.02 -0.40 25.30
C ASP A 96 2.47 0.36 24.10
N ILE A 97 3.35 0.58 23.13
CA ILE A 97 3.03 1.17 21.84
C ILE A 97 2.97 0.07 20.80
N VAL A 98 1.80 -0.12 20.22
CA VAL A 98 1.61 -0.98 19.06
C VAL A 98 1.65 -0.10 17.82
N SER A 99 2.50 -0.44 16.86
CA SER A 99 2.51 0.24 15.56
C SER A 99 2.35 -0.75 14.42
N VAL A 100 1.75 -0.27 13.33
CA VAL A 100 1.71 -0.98 12.06
C VAL A 100 2.38 -0.11 11.00
N MET A 101 3.25 -0.71 10.21
CA MET A 101 3.85 -0.12 9.03
C MET A 101 3.37 -0.91 7.81
N VAL A 102 2.96 -0.22 6.76
CA VAL A 102 2.43 -0.82 5.54
C VAL A 102 3.12 -0.27 4.31
N THR A 103 3.49 -1.14 3.38
CA THR A 103 3.84 -0.80 1.99
C THR A 103 2.89 -1.51 1.03
N ALA A 104 2.62 -0.91 -0.14
CA ALA A 104 1.93 -1.53 -1.25
C ALA A 104 2.90 -1.76 -2.42
N THR A 105 2.71 -2.83 -3.19
CA THR A 105 3.44 -3.08 -4.45
C THR A 105 2.46 -3.46 -5.54
N ASP A 106 2.72 -2.97 -6.75
CA ASP A 106 2.01 -3.28 -8.00
C ASP A 106 2.61 -4.51 -8.73
N GLY A 107 3.68 -5.11 -8.17
CA GLY A 107 4.45 -6.20 -8.79
C GLY A 107 5.78 -5.77 -9.41
N SER A 108 5.97 -4.46 -9.66
CA SER A 108 7.18 -3.87 -10.26
C SER A 108 7.85 -2.87 -9.32
N LEU A 109 7.07 -1.96 -8.73
CA LEU A 109 7.49 -0.91 -7.82
C LEU A 109 6.80 -1.08 -6.45
N THR A 110 7.33 -0.37 -5.44
CA THR A 110 6.79 -0.39 -4.08
C THR A 110 6.57 1.03 -3.60
N SER A 111 5.46 1.25 -2.91
CA SER A 111 5.13 2.54 -2.31
C SER A 111 6.12 2.92 -1.21
N PRO A 112 6.23 4.22 -0.88
CA PRO A 112 6.70 4.62 0.44
C PRO A 112 5.88 3.93 1.54
N SER A 113 6.48 3.74 2.72
CA SER A 113 5.78 3.14 3.86
C SER A 113 4.84 4.14 4.54
N ALA A 114 3.61 3.72 4.81
CA ALA A 114 2.70 4.40 5.72
C ALA A 114 2.75 3.76 7.11
N SER A 115 2.61 4.54 8.18
CA SER A 115 2.60 4.00 9.54
C SER A 115 1.64 4.75 10.47
N ILE A 116 1.08 4.02 11.42
CA ILE A 116 0.25 4.53 12.49
C ILE A 116 0.50 3.73 13.77
N SER A 117 0.33 4.37 14.93
CA SER A 117 0.53 3.75 16.23
C SER A 117 -0.63 4.01 17.19
N ALA A 118 -0.73 3.14 18.19
CA ALA A 118 -1.70 3.19 19.26
C ALA A 118 -1.01 2.86 20.60
N MET A 119 -1.37 3.58 21.66
CA MET A 119 -0.86 3.30 23.00
C MET A 119 -1.91 2.54 23.81
N VAL A 120 -1.51 1.39 24.35
CA VAL A 120 -2.38 0.54 25.16
C VAL A 120 -2.66 1.23 26.50
N ARG A 121 -3.92 1.55 26.77
CA ARG A 121 -4.35 2.19 28.01
C ARG A 121 -4.60 1.20 29.13
N SER A 122 -4.54 1.69 30.37
CA SER A 122 -5.19 1.01 31.49
C SER A 122 -6.69 0.99 31.24
N HIS A 123 -7.29 -0.15 31.58
CA HIS A 123 -8.71 -0.20 31.91
C HIS A 123 -9.07 0.75 33.05
#